data_AF-A0A0J7YLT4-F1
#
_entry.id   AF-A0A0J7YLT4-F1
#
_cell.length_a   1.000
_cell.length_b   1.000
_cell.length_c   1.000
_cell.angle_alpha   90.00
_cell.angle_beta   90.00
_cell.angle_gamma   90.00
#
_symmetry.space_group_name_H-M   'P 1'
#
loop_
_entity.id
_entity.type
_entity.pdbx_description
1 polymer ?
#
loop_
_entity_poly.entity_id
_entity_poly.type
_entity_poly.pdbx_seq_one_letter_code
_entity_poly.pdbx_strand_id
1 'polypeptide(L)'
;EDNHRTVDDRPYGGGPGMLMLVEPLQKAIAAAKAKRGSDAKVIYFSPQGKPLTHQRVLDLAAGEGAILLCGRYEGVDERLIERCVDEEISLGDFVLSGGEIPALALIDACVRQLPGALNDAGSAVEDSFVAGLLDCAHYTRPEVYEDMSVPEVLLSGNHERIRRWRLKQALGRTWLRRPELLAGRALSKEEAKLLEEFRQEHQLEQEEIARLGKTIPDFAPGDTVIVGVNVVEGTRKRVQAFEGVVIGKRNRGLNSSLHRPQDFVGRRRRAYFPDLLPADC
;
A
#
# COMPACT_ATOMS: atom_id res chain seq x y z
N GLU A 1 29.46 -36.93 3.28
CA GLU A 1 30.46 -38.01 3.09
C GLU A 1 30.12 -39.24 3.92
N ASP A 2 29.26 -39.08 4.92
CA ASP A 2 28.57 -40.16 5.61
C ASP A 2 27.39 -40.71 4.77
N ASN A 3 26.93 -41.92 5.12
CA ASN A 3 25.82 -42.59 4.43
C ASN A 3 24.46 -41.91 4.64
N HIS A 4 24.30 -41.10 5.70
CA HIS A 4 23.05 -40.44 6.04
C HIS A 4 22.95 -39.03 5.43
N ARG A 5 24.02 -38.56 4.79
CA ARG A 5 24.12 -37.22 4.18
C ARG A 5 23.82 -36.12 5.21
N THR A 6 24.38 -36.28 6.40
CA THR A 6 24.19 -35.34 7.52
C THR A 6 24.74 -33.96 7.17
N VAL A 7 23.95 -32.93 7.48
CA VAL A 7 24.28 -31.51 7.24
C VAL A 7 24.24 -30.66 8.51
N ASP A 8 23.92 -31.27 9.65
CA ASP A 8 23.72 -30.60 10.93
C ASP A 8 24.31 -31.41 12.09
N ASP A 9 24.65 -30.72 13.18
CA ASP A 9 25.10 -31.32 14.43
C ASP A 9 24.70 -30.46 15.63
N ARG A 10 24.86 -30.99 16.85
CA ARG A 10 24.50 -30.29 18.08
C ARG A 10 25.41 -29.08 18.32
N PRO A 11 24.86 -27.97 18.85
CA PRO A 11 25.66 -26.81 19.20
C PRO A 11 26.61 -27.09 20.37
N TYR A 12 27.84 -26.56 20.29
CA TYR A 12 28.71 -26.44 21.45
C TYR A 12 28.08 -25.47 22.48
N GLY A 13 28.26 -25.74 23.77
CA GLY A 13 27.63 -24.98 24.85
C GLY A 13 26.25 -25.50 25.27
N GLY A 14 25.71 -26.50 24.56
CA GLY A 14 24.38 -27.06 24.82
C GLY A 14 23.26 -26.17 24.28
N GLY A 15 22.03 -26.45 24.71
CA GLY A 15 20.82 -25.82 24.18
C GLY A 15 20.03 -26.74 23.23
N PRO A 16 18.77 -26.40 22.95
CA PRO A 16 17.95 -27.14 22.00
C PRO A 16 18.41 -26.89 20.56
N GLY A 17 17.98 -27.76 19.65
CA GLY A 17 18.18 -27.57 18.20
C GLY A 17 19.51 -28.11 17.66
N MET A 18 19.76 -27.80 16.39
CA MET A 18 20.92 -28.25 15.61
C MET A 18 21.49 -27.06 14.82
N LEU A 19 22.78 -27.09 14.52
CA LEU A 19 23.45 -26.11 13.66
C LEU A 19 23.96 -26.79 12.40
N MET A 20 23.86 -26.08 11.27
CA MET A 20 24.40 -26.59 10.02
C MET A 20 25.94 -26.66 10.06
N LEU A 21 26.47 -27.78 9.59
CA LEU A 21 27.90 -28.07 9.55
C LEU A 21 28.64 -27.14 8.57
N VAL A 22 29.84 -26.70 8.97
CA VAL A 22 30.72 -25.84 8.16
C VAL A 22 31.11 -26.50 6.85
N GLU A 23 31.61 -27.73 6.90
CA GLU A 23 32.25 -28.38 5.75
C GLU A 23 31.29 -28.62 4.56
N PRO A 24 30.08 -29.18 4.74
CA PRO A 24 29.13 -29.36 3.64
C PRO A 24 28.76 -28.03 2.98
N LEU A 25 28.50 -26.99 3.78
CA LEU A 25 28.14 -25.67 3.26
C LEU A 25 29.31 -25.00 2.55
N GLN A 26 30.53 -25.08 3.08
CA GLN A 26 31.72 -24.55 2.42
C GLN A 26 31.95 -25.22 1.06
N LYS A 27 31.79 -26.54 0.98
CA LYS A 27 31.89 -27.30 -0.28
C LYS A 27 30.80 -26.87 -1.27
N ALA A 28 29.57 -26.68 -0.81
CA ALA A 28 28.46 -26.20 -1.64
C ALA A 28 28.69 -24.79 -2.18
N ILE A 29 29.15 -23.85 -1.34
CA ILE A 29 29.49 -22.48 -1.74
C ILE A 29 30.63 -22.50 -2.77
N ALA A 30 31.69 -23.26 -2.53
CA ALA A 30 32.82 -23.39 -3.46
C ALA A 30 32.38 -23.95 -4.81
N ALA A 31 31.52 -24.99 -4.81
CA ALA A 31 30.95 -25.55 -6.04
C ALA A 31 30.09 -24.53 -6.79
N ALA A 32 29.29 -23.73 -6.08
CA ALA A 32 28.49 -22.67 -6.69
C ALA A 32 29.35 -21.56 -7.32
N LYS A 33 30.41 -21.12 -6.63
CA LYS A 33 31.39 -20.16 -7.17
C LYS A 33 32.08 -20.72 -8.41
N ALA A 34 32.55 -21.96 -8.35
CA ALA A 34 33.20 -22.63 -9.49
C ALA A 34 32.27 -22.75 -10.71
N LYS A 35 31.00 -23.12 -10.51
CA LYS A 35 30.01 -23.23 -11.60
C LYS A 35 29.72 -21.88 -12.25
N ARG A 36 29.76 -20.81 -11.48
CA ARG A 36 29.55 -19.45 -11.99
C ARG A 36 30.79 -18.88 -12.68
N GLY A 37 31.98 -19.34 -12.32
CA GLY A 37 33.25 -18.87 -12.88
C GLY A 37 33.64 -17.46 -12.39
N SER A 38 33.04 -16.99 -11.29
CA SER A 38 33.30 -15.68 -10.69
C SER A 38 33.34 -15.77 -9.17
N ASP A 39 34.00 -14.81 -8.52
CA ASP A 39 33.94 -14.66 -7.06
C ASP A 39 32.67 -13.93 -6.65
N ALA A 40 31.54 -14.56 -6.92
CA ALA A 40 30.23 -14.02 -6.64
C ALA A 40 30.02 -13.78 -5.14
N LYS A 41 29.39 -12.66 -4.81
CA LYS A 41 28.94 -12.36 -3.44
C LYS A 41 28.07 -13.47 -2.90
N VAL A 42 28.32 -13.89 -1.67
CA VAL A 42 27.51 -14.86 -0.93
C VAL A 42 26.65 -14.10 0.08
N ILE A 43 25.33 -14.22 -0.08
CA ILE A 43 24.34 -13.59 0.79
C ILE A 43 23.74 -14.66 1.69
N TYR A 44 23.82 -14.47 3.00
CA TYR A 44 23.15 -15.31 3.99
C TYR A 44 21.83 -14.68 4.43
N PHE A 45 20.75 -15.47 4.44
CA PHE A 45 19.48 -15.01 4.97
C PHE A 45 19.39 -15.29 6.47
N SER A 46 19.40 -14.20 7.24
CA SER A 46 19.50 -14.20 8.69
C SER A 46 18.62 -13.08 9.25
N PRO A 47 17.83 -13.33 10.32
CA PRO A 47 17.08 -12.26 10.98
C PRO A 47 18.01 -11.19 11.60
N GLN A 48 19.30 -11.47 11.75
CA GLN A 48 20.32 -10.53 12.23
C GLN A 48 20.85 -9.61 11.12
N GLY A 49 20.57 -9.95 9.86
CA GLY A 49 21.01 -9.21 8.69
C GLY A 49 20.33 -7.85 8.52
N LYS A 50 20.82 -7.06 7.57
CA LYS A 50 20.18 -5.79 7.22
C LYS A 50 18.80 -6.06 6.59
N PRO A 51 17.75 -5.30 6.95
CA PRO A 51 16.44 -5.46 6.33
C PRO A 51 16.52 -5.32 4.80
N LEU A 52 15.85 -6.20 4.07
CA LEU A 52 15.74 -6.11 2.62
C LEU A 52 15.00 -4.83 2.23
N THR A 53 15.64 -4.02 1.38
CA THR A 53 15.05 -2.78 0.85
C THR A 53 14.94 -2.83 -0.67
N HIS A 54 14.02 -2.04 -1.22
CA HIS A 54 13.88 -1.92 -2.68
C HIS A 54 15.18 -1.44 -3.34
N GLN A 55 15.94 -0.54 -2.70
CA GLN A 55 17.26 -0.13 -3.21
C GLN A 55 18.21 -1.31 -3.33
N ARG A 56 18.28 -2.20 -2.33
CA ARG A 56 19.14 -3.38 -2.39
C ARG A 56 18.71 -4.34 -3.51
N VAL A 57 17.41 -4.48 -3.75
CA VAL A 57 16.86 -5.25 -4.89
C VAL A 57 17.36 -4.66 -6.21
N LEU A 58 17.27 -3.33 -6.40
CA LEU A 58 17.77 -2.67 -7.60
C LEU A 58 19.28 -2.88 -7.79
N ASP A 59 20.07 -2.72 -6.72
CA ASP A 59 21.52 -2.94 -6.76
C ASP A 59 21.89 -4.37 -7.16
N LEU A 60 21.14 -5.37 -6.67
CA LEU A 60 21.35 -6.78 -6.99
C LEU A 60 20.89 -7.14 -8.40
N ALA A 61 19.77 -6.59 -8.84
CA ALA A 61 19.25 -6.81 -10.20
C ALA A 61 20.15 -6.18 -11.28
N ALA A 62 20.78 -5.04 -10.99
CA ALA A 62 21.74 -4.39 -11.87
C ALA A 62 23.16 -4.99 -11.79
N GLY A 63 23.46 -5.74 -10.73
CA GLY A 63 24.76 -6.33 -10.50
C GLY A 63 24.97 -7.67 -11.22
N GLU A 64 26.08 -8.33 -10.92
CA GLU A 64 26.43 -9.63 -11.53
C GLU A 64 25.59 -10.80 -10.97
N GLY A 65 24.77 -10.56 -9.94
CA GLY A 65 24.03 -11.55 -9.15
C GLY A 65 24.78 -12.03 -7.90
N ALA A 66 24.18 -12.94 -7.12
CA ALA A 66 24.76 -13.46 -5.87
C ALA A 66 24.55 -14.98 -5.72
N ILE A 67 25.32 -15.61 -4.83
CA ILE A 67 25.06 -16.95 -4.29
C ILE A 67 24.22 -16.76 -3.03
N LEU A 68 23.15 -17.53 -2.93
CA LEU A 68 22.17 -17.42 -1.84
C LEU A 68 22.36 -18.59 -0.87
N LEU A 69 22.73 -18.29 0.36
CA LEU A 69 22.87 -19.26 1.45
C LEU A 69 21.60 -19.26 2.31
N CYS A 70 20.87 -20.38 2.26
CA CYS A 70 19.66 -20.59 3.06
C CYS A 70 20.01 -21.41 4.31
N GLY A 71 19.94 -20.80 5.48
CA GLY A 71 20.07 -21.50 6.76
C GLY A 71 18.83 -22.32 7.10
N ARG A 72 19.00 -23.31 7.97
CA ARG A 72 17.96 -24.15 8.59
C ARG A 72 18.31 -24.37 10.06
N TYR A 73 17.39 -25.02 10.79
CA TYR A 73 17.55 -25.33 12.21
C TYR A 73 17.76 -24.05 13.04
N GLU A 74 18.70 -24.03 13.99
CA GLU A 74 19.06 -22.82 14.74
C GLU A 74 19.92 -21.85 13.92
N GLY A 75 20.48 -22.32 12.80
CA GLY A 75 21.29 -21.50 11.91
C GLY A 75 22.53 -22.22 11.40
N VAL A 76 23.51 -21.41 11.05
CA VAL A 76 24.78 -21.82 10.44
C VAL A 76 25.91 -21.52 11.42
N ASP A 77 26.92 -22.37 11.47
CA ASP A 77 28.11 -22.12 12.28
C ASP A 77 28.78 -20.77 11.93
N GLU A 78 29.00 -19.94 12.94
CA GLU A 78 29.52 -18.56 12.81
C GLU A 78 30.83 -18.49 12.02
N ARG A 79 31.70 -19.50 12.14
CA ARG A 79 33.00 -19.52 11.44
C ARG A 79 32.84 -19.65 9.93
N LEU A 80 31.74 -20.25 9.46
CA LEU A 80 31.42 -20.26 8.04
C LEU A 80 30.97 -18.86 7.59
N ILE A 81 30.15 -18.18 8.42
CA ILE A 81 29.65 -16.84 8.12
C ILE A 81 30.83 -15.88 7.97
N GLU A 82 31.71 -15.79 8.97
CA GLU A 82 32.89 -14.93 8.96
C GLU A 82 33.83 -15.17 7.76
N ARG A 83 33.88 -16.42 7.27
CA ARG A 83 34.84 -16.82 6.22
C ARG A 83 34.28 -16.70 4.80
N CYS A 84 32.98 -16.95 4.63
CA CYS A 84 32.40 -17.22 3.32
C CYS A 84 31.22 -16.30 2.97
N VAL A 85 30.64 -15.58 3.94
CA VAL A 85 29.46 -14.72 3.72
C VAL A 85 29.92 -13.28 3.59
N ASP A 86 29.50 -12.62 2.51
CA ASP A 86 29.81 -11.21 2.24
C ASP A 86 28.76 -10.26 2.82
N GLU A 87 27.53 -10.74 2.97
CA GLU A 87 26.39 -9.95 3.43
C GLU A 87 25.31 -10.82 4.08
N GLU A 88 24.72 -10.32 5.15
CA GLU A 88 23.49 -10.88 5.74
C GLU A 88 22.28 -10.00 5.42
N ILE A 89 21.18 -10.63 4.98
CA ILE A 89 19.91 -9.96 4.69
C ILE A 89 18.79 -10.57 5.54
N SER A 90 18.03 -9.70 6.20
CA SER A 90 16.80 -10.05 6.90
C SER A 90 15.58 -9.70 6.04
N LEU A 91 14.57 -10.58 6.02
CA LEU A 91 13.29 -10.30 5.36
C LEU A 91 12.42 -9.34 6.19
N GLY A 92 12.64 -9.28 7.49
CA GLY A 92 11.91 -8.44 8.44
C GLY A 92 12.01 -8.97 9.87
N ASP A 93 11.38 -8.26 10.80
CA ASP A 93 11.47 -8.51 12.25
C ASP A 93 10.57 -9.69 12.69
N PHE A 94 10.83 -10.87 12.14
CA PHE A 94 10.17 -12.13 12.47
C PHE A 94 11.08 -13.32 12.13
N VAL A 95 10.74 -14.51 12.66
CA VAL A 95 11.55 -15.73 12.48
C VAL A 95 10.82 -16.72 11.57
N LEU A 96 11.59 -17.32 10.65
CA LEU A 96 11.13 -18.39 9.76
C LEU A 96 11.91 -19.67 10.03
N SER A 97 11.37 -20.82 9.60
CA SER A 97 12.03 -22.13 9.75
C SER A 97 13.21 -22.36 8.79
N GLY A 98 13.49 -21.41 7.90
CA GLY A 98 14.57 -21.51 6.93
C GLY A 98 14.69 -20.28 6.02
N GLY A 99 15.86 -20.16 5.39
CA GLY A 99 16.21 -19.06 4.49
C GLY A 99 15.61 -19.14 3.08
N GLU A 100 14.86 -20.20 2.76
CA GLU A 100 14.33 -20.40 1.40
C GLU A 100 13.24 -19.40 1.02
N ILE A 101 12.35 -19.03 1.94
CA ILE A 101 11.32 -18.01 1.67
C ILE A 101 11.97 -16.63 1.47
N PRO A 102 12.90 -16.17 2.35
CA PRO A 102 13.68 -14.95 2.08
C PRO A 102 14.42 -14.97 0.74
N ALA A 103 15.03 -16.10 0.38
CA ALA A 103 15.70 -16.26 -0.91
C ALA A 103 14.73 -16.13 -2.09
N LEU A 104 13.58 -16.81 -2.05
CA LEU A 104 12.56 -16.71 -3.09
C LEU A 104 11.97 -15.30 -3.19
N ALA A 105 11.74 -14.63 -2.05
CA ALA A 105 11.27 -13.25 -2.03
C ALA A 105 12.27 -12.29 -2.67
N LEU A 106 13.57 -12.47 -2.41
CA LEU A 106 14.62 -11.68 -3.06
C LEU A 106 14.69 -11.97 -4.57
N ILE A 107 14.65 -13.25 -4.96
CA ILE A 107 14.68 -13.64 -6.38
C ILE A 107 13.49 -13.03 -7.12
N ASP A 108 12.27 -13.16 -6.59
CA ASP A 108 11.06 -12.57 -7.19
C ASP A 108 11.21 -11.06 -7.38
N ALA A 109 11.61 -10.35 -6.32
CA ALA A 109 11.80 -8.92 -6.35
C ALA A 109 12.84 -8.48 -7.40
N CYS A 110 13.96 -9.19 -7.51
CA CYS A 110 15.01 -8.91 -8.49
C CYS A 110 14.58 -9.24 -9.92
N VAL A 111 13.94 -10.40 -10.14
CA VAL A 111 13.49 -10.83 -11.48
C VAL A 111 12.50 -9.83 -12.06
N ARG A 112 11.59 -9.28 -11.24
CA ARG A 112 10.66 -8.22 -11.68
C ARG A 112 11.37 -6.97 -12.24
N GLN A 113 12.61 -6.70 -11.84
CA GLN A 113 13.39 -5.55 -12.33
C GLN A 113 14.20 -5.86 -13.60
N LEU A 114 14.29 -7.12 -14.02
CA LEU A 114 15.07 -7.49 -15.20
C LEU A 114 14.36 -7.07 -16.50
N PRO A 115 15.11 -6.58 -17.50
CA PRO A 115 14.54 -6.26 -18.80
C PRO A 115 13.80 -7.45 -19.42
N GLY A 116 12.56 -7.22 -19.84
CA GLY A 116 11.72 -8.26 -20.47
C GLY A 116 10.97 -9.17 -19.50
N ALA A 117 11.14 -9.02 -18.18
CA ALA A 117 10.32 -9.75 -17.20
C ALA A 117 8.89 -9.22 -17.09
N LEU A 118 8.71 -7.91 -17.30
CA LEU A 118 7.40 -7.25 -17.35
C LEU A 118 7.09 -6.80 -18.79
N ASN A 119 5.85 -7.00 -19.21
CA ASN A 119 5.37 -6.62 -20.55
C ASN A 119 5.34 -5.09 -20.76
N ASP A 120 5.19 -4.33 -19.69
CA ASP A 120 5.20 -2.87 -19.70
C ASP A 120 6.26 -2.35 -18.72
N ALA A 121 7.34 -1.79 -19.28
CA ALA A 121 8.44 -1.21 -18.51
C ALA A 121 7.98 -0.08 -17.58
N GLY A 122 6.86 0.59 -17.88
CA GLY A 122 6.28 1.62 -17.02
C GLY A 122 5.76 1.10 -15.68
N SER A 123 5.36 -0.18 -15.62
CA SER A 123 4.78 -0.76 -14.40
C SER A 123 5.75 -0.82 -13.24
N ALA A 124 7.03 -1.11 -13.50
CA ALA A 124 8.06 -1.14 -12.44
C ALA A 124 8.43 0.25 -11.93
N VAL A 125 8.19 1.31 -12.71
CA VAL A 125 8.57 2.69 -12.34
C VAL A 125 7.52 3.34 -11.43
N GLU A 126 6.26 2.94 -11.56
CA GLU A 126 5.14 3.46 -10.75
C GLU A 126 4.89 2.65 -9.47
N ASP A 127 5.69 1.61 -9.21
CA ASP A 127 5.56 0.75 -8.03
C ASP A 127 5.87 1.47 -6.70
N SER A 128 5.33 0.91 -5.61
CA SER A 128 5.68 1.35 -4.26
C SER A 128 7.19 1.28 -4.02
N PHE A 129 7.71 2.22 -3.23
CA PHE A 129 9.10 2.37 -2.80
C PHE A 129 10.10 2.86 -3.87
N VAL A 130 9.78 2.80 -5.17
CA VAL A 130 10.66 3.25 -6.26
C VAL A 130 11.04 4.73 -6.09
N ALA A 131 10.03 5.60 -5.93
CA ALA A 131 10.22 7.03 -5.68
C ALA A 131 10.23 7.39 -4.18
N GLY A 132 10.39 6.40 -3.29
CA GLY A 132 10.28 6.57 -1.85
C GLY A 132 8.84 6.84 -1.36
N LEU A 133 7.84 6.50 -2.15
CA LEU A 133 6.41 6.66 -1.82
C LEU A 133 5.70 5.31 -1.93
N LEU A 134 4.60 5.14 -1.20
CA LEU A 134 3.62 4.11 -1.49
C LEU A 134 2.84 4.46 -2.76
N ASP A 135 2.36 3.43 -3.44
CA ASP A 135 1.51 3.60 -4.62
C ASP A 135 0.10 4.13 -4.26
N CYS A 136 -0.55 4.71 -5.27
CA CYS A 136 -1.90 5.22 -5.23
C CYS A 136 -2.96 4.10 -5.17
N ALA A 137 -4.23 4.49 -5.08
CA ALA A 137 -5.33 3.55 -5.16
C ALA A 137 -5.65 3.22 -6.62
N HIS A 138 -5.88 1.93 -6.90
CA HIS A 138 -6.25 1.43 -8.22
C HIS A 138 -7.73 1.11 -8.30
N TYR A 139 -8.33 1.40 -9.45
CA TYR A 139 -9.73 1.14 -9.73
C TYR A 139 -9.85 0.47 -11.09
N THR A 140 -10.77 -0.49 -11.19
CA THR A 140 -11.09 -1.16 -12.44
C THR A 140 -12.61 -1.26 -12.60
N ARG A 141 -13.06 -1.78 -13.74
CA ARG A 141 -14.49 -1.95 -14.02
C ARG A 141 -15.13 -2.90 -13.01
N PRO A 142 -16.42 -2.69 -12.64
CA PRO A 142 -17.35 -1.66 -13.12
C PRO A 142 -17.17 -0.26 -12.49
N GLU A 143 -17.73 0.79 -13.11
CA GLU A 143 -17.62 2.19 -12.62
C GLU A 143 -18.26 2.41 -11.25
N VAL A 144 -19.30 1.63 -10.92
CA VAL A 144 -19.96 1.64 -9.62
C VAL A 144 -20.05 0.20 -9.13
N TYR A 145 -19.52 -0.06 -7.95
CA TYR A 145 -19.62 -1.35 -7.27
C TYR A 145 -20.22 -1.13 -5.88
N GLU A 146 -21.39 -1.70 -5.60
CA GLU A 146 -22.09 -1.57 -4.31
C GLU A 146 -22.18 -0.10 -3.81
N ASP A 147 -22.65 0.80 -4.67
CA ASP A 147 -22.76 2.25 -4.42
C ASP A 147 -21.43 2.98 -4.20
N MET A 148 -20.29 2.33 -4.43
CA MET A 148 -18.97 2.93 -4.46
C MET A 148 -18.60 3.26 -5.90
N SER A 149 -18.49 4.56 -6.20
CA SER A 149 -18.14 5.05 -7.54
C SER A 149 -16.62 5.21 -7.67
N VAL A 150 -16.08 4.89 -8.85
CA VAL A 150 -14.71 5.25 -9.22
C VAL A 150 -14.56 6.78 -9.18
N PRO A 151 -13.44 7.33 -8.65
CA PRO A 151 -13.22 8.77 -8.63
C PRO A 151 -13.41 9.42 -10.01
N GLU A 152 -14.24 10.45 -10.11
CA GLU A 152 -14.61 11.09 -11.39
C GLU A 152 -13.40 11.54 -12.22
N VAL A 153 -12.30 11.92 -11.56
CA VAL A 153 -11.06 12.30 -12.23
C VAL A 153 -10.47 11.17 -13.08
N LEU A 154 -10.61 9.91 -12.65
CA LEU A 154 -10.13 8.74 -13.37
C LEU A 154 -11.00 8.42 -14.60
N LEU A 155 -12.25 8.88 -14.60
CA LEU A 155 -13.18 8.73 -15.72
C LEU A 155 -13.08 9.89 -16.74
N SER A 156 -12.31 10.93 -16.42
CA SER A 156 -12.27 12.17 -17.21
C SER A 156 -11.43 12.11 -18.50
N GLY A 157 -10.55 11.10 -18.64
CA GLY A 157 -9.59 10.99 -19.75
C GLY A 157 -8.48 12.05 -19.76
N ASN A 158 -8.45 12.97 -18.78
CA ASN A 158 -7.42 14.01 -18.70
C ASN A 158 -6.17 13.46 -18.00
N HIS A 159 -5.16 13.09 -18.79
CA HIS A 159 -3.93 12.47 -18.29
C HIS A 159 -3.21 13.29 -17.21
N GLU A 160 -3.15 14.62 -17.32
CA GLU A 160 -2.48 15.45 -16.32
C GLU A 160 -3.26 15.48 -15.00
N ARG A 161 -4.60 15.57 -15.06
CA ARG A 161 -5.43 15.49 -13.85
C ARG A 161 -5.31 14.13 -13.17
N ILE A 162 -5.20 13.06 -13.96
CA ILE A 162 -5.00 11.70 -13.45
C ILE A 162 -3.62 11.56 -12.80
N ARG A 163 -2.54 12.01 -13.46
CA ARG A 163 -1.17 12.03 -12.89
C ARG A 163 -1.15 12.76 -11.56
N ARG A 164 -1.66 14.00 -11.54
CA ARG A 164 -1.73 14.83 -10.33
C ARG A 164 -2.51 14.14 -9.21
N TRP A 165 -3.65 13.52 -9.54
CA TRP A 165 -4.45 12.76 -8.57
C TRP A 165 -3.70 11.54 -8.03
N ARG A 166 -3.06 10.75 -8.89
CA ARG A 166 -2.27 9.57 -8.47
C ARG A 166 -1.15 9.97 -7.52
N LEU A 167 -0.39 11.02 -7.87
CA LEU A 167 0.67 11.55 -7.02
C LEU A 167 0.14 12.04 -5.66
N LYS A 168 -0.98 12.78 -5.65
CA LYS A 168 -1.63 13.23 -4.41
C LYS A 168 -2.03 12.06 -3.51
N GLN A 169 -2.61 11.01 -4.09
CA GLN A 169 -3.01 9.80 -3.36
C GLN A 169 -1.81 9.01 -2.85
N ALA A 170 -0.75 8.85 -3.65
CA ALA A 170 0.50 8.21 -3.23
C ALA A 170 1.12 8.92 -2.01
N LEU A 171 1.25 10.26 -2.08
CA LEU A 171 1.74 11.09 -0.97
C LEU A 171 0.86 10.96 0.27
N GLY A 172 -0.47 11.10 0.11
CA GLY A 172 -1.42 11.00 1.21
C GLY A 172 -1.40 9.64 1.90
N ARG A 173 -1.36 8.54 1.14
CA ARG A 173 -1.25 7.17 1.67
C ARG A 173 0.07 6.93 2.38
N THR A 174 1.16 7.45 1.82
CA THR A 174 2.49 7.39 2.47
C THR A 174 2.44 8.12 3.80
N TRP A 175 1.88 9.34 3.84
CA TRP A 175 1.74 10.11 5.07
C TRP A 175 0.87 9.39 6.12
N LEU A 176 -0.24 8.78 5.72
CA LEU A 176 -1.15 8.08 6.64
C LEU A 176 -0.57 6.76 7.18
N ARG A 177 0.17 6.00 6.36
CA ARG A 177 0.54 4.60 6.67
C ARG A 177 2.01 4.40 7.00
N ARG A 178 2.89 5.16 6.35
CA ARG A 178 4.35 5.03 6.42
C ARG A 178 5.00 6.43 6.43
N PRO A 179 4.64 7.31 7.40
CA PRO A 179 5.09 8.69 7.44
C PRO A 179 6.62 8.83 7.51
N GLU A 180 7.33 7.83 8.02
CA GLU A 180 8.78 7.80 8.09
C GLU A 180 9.46 7.76 6.70
N LEU A 181 8.77 7.29 5.65
CA LEU A 181 9.26 7.39 4.27
C LEU A 181 9.30 8.84 3.77
N LEU A 182 8.48 9.73 4.34
CA LEU A 182 8.49 11.15 4.01
C LEU A 182 9.50 11.96 4.85
N ALA A 183 9.79 11.52 6.08
CA ALA A 183 10.60 12.28 7.03
C ALA A 183 12.03 12.58 6.54
N GLY A 184 12.60 11.71 5.70
CA GLY A 184 13.94 11.88 5.11
C GLY A 184 13.95 12.31 3.63
N ARG A 185 12.79 12.59 3.04
CA ARG A 185 12.65 12.83 1.59
C ARG A 185 12.45 14.31 1.29
N ALA A 186 13.27 14.86 0.40
CA ALA A 186 13.05 16.20 -0.14
C ALA A 186 11.82 16.18 -1.06
N LEU A 187 10.76 16.89 -0.67
CA LEU A 187 9.57 17.04 -1.50
C LEU A 187 9.76 18.17 -2.51
N SER A 188 9.33 17.94 -3.75
CA SER A 188 9.23 19.03 -4.73
C SER A 188 8.15 20.04 -4.32
N LYS A 189 8.16 21.23 -4.94
CA LYS A 189 7.11 22.24 -4.71
C LYS A 189 5.70 21.70 -5.05
N GLU A 190 5.60 20.86 -6.08
CA GLU A 190 4.33 20.22 -6.45
C GLU A 190 3.89 19.21 -5.38
N GLU A 191 4.78 18.32 -4.95
CA GLU A 191 4.48 17.29 -3.96
C GLU A 191 4.09 17.89 -2.61
N ALA A 192 4.82 18.91 -2.14
CA ALA A 192 4.51 19.60 -0.90
C ALA A 192 3.10 20.23 -0.94
N LYS A 193 2.75 20.86 -2.07
CA LYS A 193 1.41 21.43 -2.27
C LYS A 193 0.33 20.35 -2.28
N LEU A 194 0.57 19.24 -2.99
CA LEU A 194 -0.40 18.13 -3.09
C LEU A 194 -0.61 17.42 -1.75
N LEU A 195 0.46 17.21 -0.99
CA LEU A 195 0.37 16.59 0.33
C LEU A 195 -0.43 17.48 1.29
N GLU A 196 -0.23 18.80 1.23
CA GLU A 196 -1.00 19.74 2.04
C GLU A 196 -2.48 19.78 1.62
N GLU A 197 -2.77 19.80 0.31
CA GLU A 197 -4.15 19.64 -0.20
C GLU A 197 -4.80 18.35 0.33
N PHE A 198 -4.08 17.22 0.31
CA PHE A 198 -4.58 15.95 0.83
C PHE A 198 -4.85 16.01 2.34
N ARG A 199 -3.96 16.60 3.14
CA ARG A 199 -4.13 16.73 4.60
C ARG A 199 -5.37 17.55 4.95
N GLN A 200 -5.60 18.64 4.23
CA GLN A 200 -6.78 19.49 4.42
C GLN A 200 -8.07 18.75 4.08
N GLU A 201 -8.11 18.08 2.92
CA GLU A 201 -9.24 17.23 2.53
C GLU A 201 -9.51 16.14 3.57
N HIS A 202 -8.47 15.46 4.04
CA HIS A 202 -8.59 14.40 5.04
C HIS A 202 -9.08 14.92 6.39
N GLN A 203 -8.56 16.07 6.85
CA GLN A 203 -9.00 16.70 8.10
C GLN A 203 -10.47 17.10 8.04
N LEU A 204 -10.90 17.71 6.93
CA LEU A 204 -12.31 18.07 6.72
C LEU A 204 -13.20 16.83 6.73
N GLU A 205 -12.79 15.76 6.05
CA GLU A 205 -13.50 14.48 6.05
C GLU A 205 -13.61 13.90 7.48
N GLN A 206 -12.54 13.90 8.26
CA GLN A 206 -12.58 13.43 9.65
C GLN A 206 -13.47 14.31 10.54
N GLU A 207 -13.44 15.63 10.36
CA GLU A 207 -14.32 16.55 11.07
C GLU A 207 -15.80 16.35 10.71
N GLU A 208 -16.10 16.08 9.44
CA GLU A 208 -17.44 15.73 8.99
C GLU A 208 -17.89 14.39 9.59
N ILE A 209 -17.04 13.35 9.57
CA ILE A 209 -17.31 12.07 10.23
C ILE A 209 -17.59 12.27 11.73
N ALA A 210 -16.78 13.08 12.40
CA ALA A 210 -16.92 13.35 13.83
C ALA A 210 -18.19 14.16 14.16
N ARG A 211 -18.54 15.17 13.34
CA ARG A 211 -19.80 15.92 13.46
C ARG A 211 -21.02 15.03 13.25
N LEU A 212 -20.90 14.06 12.35
CA LEU A 212 -21.94 13.08 12.03
C LEU A 212 -21.92 11.86 12.97
N GLY A 213 -21.46 12.03 14.23
CA GLY A 213 -21.53 11.04 15.30
C GLY A 213 -22.93 10.52 15.69
N LYS A 214 -23.89 10.52 14.77
CA LYS A 214 -25.20 9.87 14.83
C LYS A 214 -25.48 9.21 13.48
N THR A 215 -25.93 7.96 13.55
CA THR A 215 -26.53 7.17 12.46
C THR A 215 -27.09 8.04 11.34
N ILE A 216 -26.48 8.01 10.15
CA ILE A 216 -27.18 8.42 8.93
C ILE A 216 -28.43 7.55 8.87
N PRO A 217 -29.65 8.10 8.97
CA PRO A 217 -30.84 7.28 8.86
C PRO A 217 -30.80 6.58 7.51
N ASP A 218 -31.01 5.26 7.50
CA ASP A 218 -31.02 4.52 6.25
C ASP A 218 -32.33 4.82 5.53
N PHE A 219 -32.29 5.80 4.63
CA PHE A 219 -33.47 6.20 3.86
C PHE A 219 -33.66 5.27 2.66
N ALA A 220 -34.78 4.57 2.64
CA ALA A 220 -35.25 3.78 1.52
C ALA A 220 -36.12 4.63 0.57
N PRO A 221 -36.23 4.25 -0.72
CA PRO A 221 -37.28 4.79 -1.58
C PRO A 221 -38.66 4.58 -0.94
N GLY A 222 -39.39 5.67 -0.72
CA GLY A 222 -40.66 5.69 0.01
C GLY A 222 -40.62 6.43 1.35
N ASP A 223 -39.44 6.66 1.91
CA ASP A 223 -39.31 7.35 3.21
C ASP A 223 -39.57 8.86 3.09
N THR A 224 -40.23 9.41 4.10
CA THR A 224 -40.52 10.84 4.19
C THR A 224 -39.38 11.56 4.93
N VAL A 225 -38.85 12.62 4.30
CA VAL A 225 -37.77 13.45 4.85
C VAL A 225 -38.14 14.93 4.84
N ILE A 226 -37.73 15.65 5.89
CA ILE A 226 -37.86 17.10 5.96
C ILE A 226 -36.53 17.71 5.54
N VAL A 227 -36.54 18.57 4.51
CA VAL A 227 -35.34 19.22 4.01
C VAL A 227 -35.44 20.74 4.13
N GLY A 228 -34.43 21.33 4.78
CA GLY A 228 -34.27 22.79 4.80
C GLY A 228 -33.88 23.34 3.43
N VAL A 229 -34.74 24.15 2.82
CA VAL A 229 -34.45 24.88 1.59
C VAL A 229 -34.20 26.34 1.93
N ASN A 230 -33.04 26.86 1.53
CA ASN A 230 -32.77 28.29 1.58
C ASN A 230 -33.68 29.01 0.56
N VAL A 231 -34.75 29.64 1.03
CA VAL A 231 -35.64 30.49 0.23
C VAL A 231 -35.10 31.92 0.27
N VAL A 232 -34.92 32.51 -0.91
CA VAL A 232 -34.43 33.88 -1.06
C VAL A 232 -35.53 34.69 -1.73
N GLU A 233 -36.14 35.59 -0.98
CA GLU A 233 -37.19 36.51 -1.44
C GLU A 233 -36.62 37.93 -1.38
N GLY A 234 -36.33 38.51 -2.54
CA GLY A 234 -35.64 39.81 -2.63
C GLY A 234 -34.24 39.75 -2.01
N THR A 235 -33.96 40.58 -1.00
CA THR A 235 -32.68 40.64 -0.28
C THR A 235 -32.63 39.78 0.98
N ARG A 236 -33.74 39.12 1.37
CA ARG A 236 -33.80 38.29 2.58
C ARG A 236 -33.65 36.81 2.24
N LYS A 237 -32.82 36.09 3.02
CA LYS A 237 -32.67 34.64 2.97
C LYS A 237 -33.28 34.04 4.25
N ARG A 238 -34.14 33.03 4.11
CA ARG A 238 -34.64 32.21 5.22
C ARG A 238 -34.53 30.73 4.86
N VAL A 239 -34.26 29.88 5.85
CA VAL A 239 -34.39 28.42 5.69
C VAL A 239 -35.85 28.06 5.94
N GLN A 240 -36.49 27.40 4.97
CA GLN A 240 -37.84 26.88 5.11
C GLN A 240 -37.79 25.36 4.96
N ALA A 241 -38.40 24.65 5.89
CA ALA A 241 -38.51 23.20 5.86
C ALA A 241 -39.57 22.76 4.84
N PHE A 242 -39.23 21.80 3.99
CA PHE A 242 -40.15 21.15 3.06
C PHE A 242 -40.09 19.65 3.25
N GLU A 243 -41.26 19.04 3.42
CA GLU A 243 -41.43 17.59 3.47
C GLU A 243 -41.39 17.01 2.05
N GLY A 244 -40.74 15.86 1.87
CA GLY A 244 -40.68 15.17 0.58
C GLY A 244 -40.36 13.69 0.73
N VAL A 245 -40.71 12.91 -0.29
CA VAL A 245 -40.48 11.46 -0.32
C VAL A 245 -39.16 11.15 -1.04
N VAL A 246 -38.38 10.25 -0.45
CA VAL A 246 -37.15 9.70 -1.06
C VAL A 246 -37.53 8.79 -2.22
N ILE A 247 -36.98 9.04 -3.42
CA ILE A 247 -37.21 8.19 -4.61
C ILE A 247 -35.95 7.43 -5.06
N GLY A 248 -34.80 7.70 -4.44
CA GLY A 248 -33.55 7.02 -4.75
C GLY A 248 -32.34 7.71 -4.13
N LYS A 249 -31.33 6.93 -3.75
CA LYS A 249 -30.07 7.35 -3.14
C LYS A 249 -28.92 7.08 -4.12
N ARG A 250 -28.00 8.03 -4.25
CA ARG A 250 -26.78 7.87 -5.06
C ARG A 250 -25.57 8.03 -4.15
N ASN A 251 -24.62 7.10 -4.21
CA ASN A 251 -23.46 6.96 -3.32
C ASN A 251 -23.82 6.54 -1.87
N ARG A 252 -22.92 5.78 -1.23
CA ARG A 252 -22.94 5.54 0.23
C ARG A 252 -22.10 6.59 0.98
N GLY A 253 -22.44 6.77 2.25
CA GLY A 253 -21.73 7.68 3.16
C GLY A 253 -22.05 9.16 2.95
N LEU A 254 -21.07 10.00 3.27
CA LEU A 254 -21.18 11.46 3.37
C LEU A 254 -21.57 12.16 2.06
N ASN A 255 -21.23 11.54 0.93
CA ASN A 255 -21.51 12.06 -0.42
C ASN A 255 -22.82 11.53 -1.01
N SER A 256 -23.72 11.02 -0.17
CA SER A 256 -25.01 10.52 -0.65
C SER A 256 -25.90 11.67 -1.11
N SER A 257 -26.45 11.57 -2.32
CA SER A 257 -27.43 12.53 -2.85
C SER A 257 -28.78 11.85 -3.05
N LEU A 258 -29.86 12.47 -2.56
CA LEU A 258 -31.23 11.99 -2.73
C LEU A 258 -31.91 12.70 -3.92
N HIS A 259 -32.59 11.94 -4.79
CA HIS A 259 -33.41 12.51 -5.87
C HIS A 259 -34.79 12.96 -5.35
N ARG A 260 -35.40 13.98 -5.98
CA ARG A 260 -36.79 14.44 -5.72
C ARG A 260 -37.62 14.55 -7.01
N PRO A 261 -38.95 14.33 -6.98
CA PRO A 261 -39.83 14.54 -8.12
C PRO A 261 -39.88 16.02 -8.53
N GLN A 262 -40.18 16.25 -9.79
CA GLN A 262 -40.00 17.50 -10.53
C GLN A 262 -41.12 18.54 -10.32
N ASP A 263 -41.92 18.41 -9.26
CA ASP A 263 -43.17 19.20 -9.09
C ASP A 263 -43.01 20.48 -8.25
N PHE A 264 -41.78 20.95 -8.04
CA PHE A 264 -41.53 22.34 -7.67
C PHE A 264 -40.97 23.11 -8.86
N VAL A 265 -41.87 23.85 -9.52
CA VAL A 265 -41.55 24.74 -10.65
C VAL A 265 -40.41 25.68 -10.28
N GLY A 266 -39.29 25.56 -11.00
CA GLY A 266 -38.32 26.64 -11.20
C GLY A 266 -37.25 26.84 -10.12
N ARG A 267 -36.25 25.96 -10.08
CA ARG A 267 -34.78 26.24 -9.99
C ARG A 267 -34.05 25.01 -9.45
N ARG A 268 -33.12 24.45 -10.24
CA ARG A 268 -32.12 23.47 -9.74
C ARG A 268 -31.36 24.13 -8.58
N ARG A 269 -31.48 23.61 -7.36
CA ARG A 269 -30.66 24.03 -6.23
C ARG A 269 -29.97 22.80 -5.63
N ARG A 270 -28.65 22.87 -5.50
CA ARG A 270 -27.87 21.95 -4.65
C ARG A 270 -28.38 22.11 -3.22
N ALA A 271 -28.85 21.04 -2.62
CA ALA A 271 -29.13 21.00 -1.19
C ALA A 271 -27.79 20.83 -0.46
N TYR A 272 -27.47 21.78 0.40
CA TYR A 272 -26.47 21.60 1.46
C TYR A 272 -27.25 21.12 2.69
N PHE A 273 -26.78 20.07 3.34
CA PHE A 273 -27.49 19.37 4.41
C PHE A 273 -26.75 19.53 5.74
N PRO A 274 -27.13 20.47 6.63
CA PRO A 274 -26.65 20.47 8.01
C PRO A 274 -27.50 19.61 8.94
N ASP A 275 -28.81 19.49 8.70
CA ASP A 275 -29.73 18.86 9.66
C ASP A 275 -30.84 18.07 8.93
N LEU A 276 -30.70 16.74 8.89
CA LEU A 276 -31.77 15.80 8.57
C LEU A 276 -32.16 15.10 9.87
N LEU A 277 -33.37 15.37 10.36
CA LEU A 277 -34.02 14.58 11.41
C LEU A 277 -35.13 13.74 10.76
N PRO A 278 -35.36 12.50 11.22
CA PRO A 278 -36.56 11.73 10.84
C PRO A 278 -37.81 12.55 11.17
N ALA A 279 -38.86 12.44 10.34
CA ALA A 279 -40.13 13.11 10.58
C ALA A 279 -40.85 12.60 11.86
N ASP A 280 -40.37 11.48 12.44
CA ASP A 280 -40.88 10.86 13.66
C ASP A 280 -40.16 11.32 14.95
N CYS A 281 -39.74 12.59 15.02
CA CYS A 281 -39.21 13.24 16.24
C CYS A 281 -39.87 14.60 16.47
#